data_AF-K1SY74-F1
#
_entry.id   AF-K1SY74-F1
#
_cell.length_a   1.000
_cell.length_b   1.000
_cell.length_c   1.000
_cell.angle_alpha   90.00
_cell.angle_beta   90.00
_cell.angle_gamma   90.00
#
_symmetry.space_group_name_H-M   'P 1'
#
loop_
_entity.id
_entity.type
_entity.pdbx_description
1 polymer ?
#
loop_
_entity_poly.entity_id
_entity_poly.type
_entity_poly.pdbx_seq_one_letter_code
_entity_poly.pdbx_strand_id
1 'polypeptide(L)' 'MSDHATTDTREIIVEILLSLEKGQDFSHKLMKAVLDKYDYLDPREKAFIKRVTEGTIERQLELDYYLDRFSSVPVRKMK' A
#
# COMPACT_ATOMS: atom_id res chain seq x y z
N MET A 1 5.71 6.56 29.69
CA MET A 1 4.68 5.90 28.87
C MET A 1 4.38 6.81 27.71
N SER A 2 5.03 6.56 26.58
CA SER A 2 4.61 7.05 25.27
C SER A 2 4.82 5.84 24.35
N ASP A 3 3.73 5.14 24.08
CA ASP A 3 3.68 3.97 23.20
C ASP A 3 4.10 4.41 21.80
N HIS A 4 5.39 4.33 21.50
CA HIS A 4 5.83 4.14 20.12
C HIS A 4 5.53 2.68 19.80
N ALA A 5 4.27 2.40 19.46
CA ALA A 5 3.97 1.22 18.67
C ALA A 5 4.91 1.28 17.46
N THR A 6 5.80 0.31 17.36
CA THR A 6 6.62 0.05 16.18
C THR A 6 5.71 0.12 14.98
N THR A 7 5.77 1.19 14.18
CA THR A 7 4.92 1.35 12.99
C THR A 7 5.11 0.12 12.13
N ASP A 8 4.08 -0.71 12.02
CA ASP A 8 4.17 -1.98 11.30
C ASP A 8 4.39 -1.66 9.82
N THR A 9 5.39 -2.27 9.20
CA THR A 9 5.66 -2.14 7.77
C THR A 9 4.40 -2.40 6.92
N ARG A 10 3.50 -3.28 7.36
CA ARG A 10 2.21 -3.55 6.73
C ARG A 10 1.22 -2.39 6.85
N GLU A 11 1.20 -1.71 7.98
CA GLU A 11 0.36 -0.52 8.19
C GLU A 11 0.78 0.59 7.23
N ILE A 12 2.08 0.81 7.06
CA ILE A 12 2.62 1.76 6.07
C ILE A 12 2.16 1.40 4.66
N ILE A 13 2.23 0.13 4.26
CA ILE A 13 1.77 -0.33 2.94
C ILE A 13 0.28 -0.01 2.74
N VAL A 14 -0.56 -0.28 3.73
CA VAL A 14 -2.01 0.02 3.66
C VAL A 14 -2.27 1.51 3.55
N GLU A 15 -1.57 2.35 4.33
CA GLU A 15 -1.69 3.81 4.24
C GLU A 15 -1.36 4.33 2.84
N ILE A 16 -0.31 3.79 2.21
CA ILE A 16 0.07 4.16 0.84
C ILE A 16 -1.03 3.79 -0.15
N LEU A 17 -1.49 2.53 -0.12
CA LEU A 17 -2.50 2.02 -1.04
C LEU A 17 -3.83 2.81 -0.93
N LEU A 18 -4.26 3.13 0.28
CA LEU A 18 -5.45 3.95 0.51
C LEU A 18 -5.29 5.39 -0.01
N SER A 19 -4.11 5.96 0.14
CA SER A 19 -3.80 7.31 -0.37
C SER A 19 -3.82 7.35 -1.90
N LEU A 20 -3.33 6.29 -2.55
CA LEU A 20 -3.38 6.13 -4.00
C LEU A 20 -4.80 5.95 -4.53
N GLU A 21 -5.61 5.10 -3.90
CA GLU A 21 -7.00 4.86 -4.33
C GLU A 21 -7.84 6.14 -4.25
N LYS A 22 -7.56 7.02 -3.29
CA LYS A 22 -8.19 8.35 -3.16
C LYS A 22 -7.74 9.37 -4.21
N GLY A 23 -6.82 9.01 -5.10
CA GLY A 23 -6.36 9.86 -6.21
C GLY A 23 -5.58 11.10 -5.75
N GLN A 24 -4.96 11.06 -4.57
CA GLN A 24 -4.28 12.24 -4.01
C GLN A 24 -2.97 12.57 -4.74
N ASP A 25 -2.34 11.62 -5.45
CA ASP A 25 -1.13 11.88 -6.23
C ASP A 25 -0.79 10.77 -7.24
N PHE A 26 0.16 11.03 -8.15
CA PHE A 26 0.70 9.99 -9.04
C PHE A 26 1.54 8.97 -8.26
N SER A 27 1.41 7.69 -8.60
CA SER A 27 2.07 6.56 -7.90
C SER A 27 3.57 6.74 -7.67
N HIS A 28 4.30 7.25 -8.66
CA HIS A 28 5.75 7.48 -8.58
C HIS A 28 6.14 8.66 -7.66
N LYS A 29 5.31 9.71 -7.57
CA LYS A 29 5.55 10.85 -6.68
C LYS A 29 5.25 10.49 -5.23
N LEU A 30 4.13 9.80 -5.03
CA LEU A 30 3.72 9.33 -3.70
C LEU A 30 4.73 8.33 -3.15
N MET A 31 5.21 7.38 -3.95
CA MET A 31 6.18 6.39 -3.50
C MET A 31 7.48 7.04 -3.02
N LYS A 32 7.98 8.04 -3.76
CA LYS A 32 9.17 8.79 -3.34
C LYS A 32 8.92 9.56 -2.04
N ALA A 33 7.83 10.33 -1.97
CA ALA A 33 7.48 11.10 -0.79
C ALA A 33 7.31 10.21 0.46
N VAL A 34 6.76 9.01 0.28
CA VAL A 34 6.59 8.03 1.35
C VAL A 34 7.93 7.44 1.77
N LEU A 35 8.78 7.01 0.84
CA LEU A 35 10.09 6.48 1.20
C LEU A 35 10.98 7.55 1.87
N ASP A 36 10.87 8.81 1.44
CA ASP A 36 11.56 9.93 2.09
C ASP A 36 11.02 10.17 3.51
N LYS A 37 9.70 10.04 3.73
CA LYS A 37 9.07 10.13 5.07
C LYS A 37 9.54 9.02 6.02
N TYR A 38 9.76 7.82 5.49
CA TYR A 38 10.19 6.65 6.25
C TYR A 38 11.68 6.33 6.07
N ASP A 39 12.52 7.33 5.79
CA ASP A 39 13.94 7.09 5.49
C ASP A 39 14.71 6.46 6.66
N TYR A 40 14.20 6.63 7.89
CA TYR A 40 14.71 6.01 9.12
C TYR A 40 14.56 4.48 9.17
N LEU A 41 13.76 3.87 8.29
CA LEU A 41 13.59 2.42 8.21
C LEU A 41 14.81 1.72 7.61
N ASP A 42 15.00 0.46 8.01
CA ASP A 42 16.07 -0.37 7.45
C ASP A 42 15.90 -0.53 5.92
N PRO A 43 16.98 -0.56 5.13
CA PRO A 43 16.89 -0.73 3.68
C PRO A 43 16.06 -1.95 3.25
N ARG A 44 16.05 -3.04 4.03
CA ARG A 44 15.24 -4.23 3.77
C ARG A 44 13.75 -3.95 3.92
N GLU A 45 13.36 -3.18 4.94
CA GLU A 45 11.97 -2.78 5.16
C GLU A 45 11.50 -1.85 4.03
N LYS A 46 12.32 -0.88 3.62
CA LYS A 46 12.04 0.00 2.47
C LYS A 46 11.85 -0.79 1.18
N ALA A 47 12.72 -1.77 0.92
CA ALA A 47 12.60 -2.66 -0.23
C ALA A 47 11.32 -3.51 -0.19
N PHE A 48 10.94 -3.98 1.00
CA PHE A 48 9.70 -4.74 1.20
C PHE A 48 8.46 -3.88 0.96
N ILE A 49 8.38 -2.68 1.56
CA ILE A 49 7.29 -1.72 1.35
C ILE A 49 7.12 -1.43 -0.14
N LYS A 50 8.22 -1.08 -0.82
CA LYS A 50 8.22 -0.76 -2.24
C LYS A 50 7.68 -1.94 -3.05
N ARG A 51 8.25 -3.14 -2.85
CA ARG A 51 7.87 -4.32 -3.65
C ARG A 51 6.43 -4.75 -3.44
N VAL A 52 5.93 -4.73 -2.21
CA VAL A 52 4.53 -5.10 -1.94
C VAL A 52 3.60 -4.05 -2.55
N THR A 53 3.85 -2.77 -2.30
CA THR A 53 2.97 -1.69 -2.77
C THR A 53 2.91 -1.63 -4.30
N GLU A 54 4.07 -1.61 -4.97
CA GLU A 54 4.13 -1.64 -6.44
C GLU A 54 3.51 -2.93 -6.99
N GLY A 55 3.83 -4.08 -6.38
CA GLY A 55 3.31 -5.37 -6.82
C GLY A 55 1.78 -5.49 -6.71
N THR A 56 1.17 -4.85 -5.71
CA THR A 56 -0.28 -4.77 -5.54
C THR A 56 -0.91 -3.88 -6.61
N ILE A 57 -0.31 -2.73 -6.93
CA ILE A 57 -0.80 -1.82 -7.97
C ILE A 57 -0.71 -2.48 -9.35
N GLU A 58 0.44 -3.06 -9.68
CA GLU A 58 0.69 -3.74 -10.96
C GLU A 58 -0.30 -4.87 -11.23
N ARG A 59 -0.72 -5.58 -10.17
CA ARG A 59 -1.61 -6.73 -10.24
C ARG A 59 -3.06 -6.41 -9.84
N GLN A 60 -3.44 -5.14 -9.73
CA GLN A 60 -4.78 -4.76 -9.25
C GLN A 60 -5.89 -5.49 -10.02
N LEU A 61 -5.82 -5.52 -11.35
CA LEU A 61 -6.81 -6.22 -12.19
C LEU A 61 -6.87 -7.73 -11.91
N GLU A 62 -5.72 -8.37 -11.69
CA GLU A 62 -5.63 -9.80 -11.36
C GLU A 62 -6.20 -10.08 -9.96
N LEU A 63 -5.84 -9.24 -8.98
CA LEU A 63 -6.33 -9.32 -7.61
C LEU A 63 -7.84 -9.10 -7.55
N ASP A 64 -8.36 -8.12 -8.27
CA ASP A 64 -9.79 -7.85 -8.40
C ASP A 64 -10.51 -9.06 -9.01
N TYR A 65 -9.94 -9.68 -10.06
CA TYR A 65 -10.50 -10.90 -10.65
C TYR A 65 -10.58 -12.06 -9.65
N TYR A 66 -9.53 -12.29 -8.85
CA TYR A 66 -9.59 -13.33 -7.82
C TYR A 66 -10.57 -12.97 -6.70
N LEU A 67 -10.61 -11.70 -6.27
CA LEU A 67 -11.49 -11.24 -5.20
C LEU A 67 -12.97 -11.39 -5.58
N ASP A 68 -13.33 -11.09 -6.83
CA ASP A 68 -14.71 -11.19 -7.32
C ASP A 68 -15.22 -12.65 -7.32
N ARG A 69 -14.33 -13.65 -7.40
CA ARG A 69 -14.70 -15.06 -7.30
C ARG A 69 -15.08 -15.51 -5.89
N PHE A 70 -14.47 -14.93 -4.85
CA PHE A 70 -14.64 -15.40 -3.47
C PHE A 70 -15.43 -14.45 -2.57
N SER A 71 -15.53 -13.17 -2.94
CA SER A 71 -16.25 -12.18 -2.16
C SER A 71 -17.76 -12.26 -2.37
N SER A 72 -18.54 -12.06 -1.29
CA SER A 72 -19.99 -11.86 -1.37
C SER A 72 -20.38 -10.47 -1.89
N VAL A 73 -19.45 -9.51 -1.83
CA VAL A 73 -19.61 -8.15 -2.36
C VAL A 73 -18.83 -8.06 -3.68
N PRO A 74 -19.46 -7.75 -4.83
CA PRO A 74 -18.75 -7.57 -6.10
C PRO A 74 -17.73 -6.43 -6.01
N VAL A 75 -16.56 -6.60 -6.64
CA VAL A 75 -15.44 -5.63 -6.52
C VAL A 75 -15.83 -4.22 -6.95
N ARG A 76 -16.65 -4.09 -7.99
CA ARG A 76 -17.20 -2.80 -8.46
C ARG A 76 -18.02 -2.03 -7.42
N LYS A 77 -18.42 -2.67 -6.31
CA LYS A 77 -19.17 -2.06 -5.18
C LYS A 77 -18.29 -1.79 -3.95
N MET A 78 -17.00 -2.10 -4.00
CA MET A 78 -16.06 -1.90 -2.88
C MET A 78 -15.38 -0.52 -2.89
N LYS A 79 -15.70 0.32 -3.88
CA LYS A 79 -15.13 1.66 -4.08
C LYS A 79 -16.02 2.74 -3.49
#